data_AF-A0A7K8AE85-F1
#
_entry.id   AF-A0A7K8AE85-F1
#
_cell.length_a   1.000
_cell.length_b   1.000
_cell.length_c   1.000
_cell.angle_alpha   90.00
_cell.angle_beta   90.00
_cell.angle_gamma   90.00
#
_symmetry.space_group_name_H-M   'P 1'
#
loop_
_entity.id
_entity.type
_entity.pdbx_description
1 polymer ?
#
loop_
_entity_poly.entity_id
_entity_poly.type
_entity_poly.pdbx_seq_one_letter_code
_entity_poly.pdbx_strand_id
1 'polypeptide(L)' 'CFVCSDRSSGYHYGVSSCEGCKGFFRRSIQKNMVYTCHRERNCQIDKVTRNRCQFCRLQKCFQVGMSKE' A
#
# COMPACT_ATOMS: atom_id res chain seq x y z
N CYS A 1 -2.17 10.36 3.26
CA CYS A 1 -1.57 9.08 2.83
C CYS A 1 -1.95 8.86 1.37
N PHE A 2 -1.01 8.94 0.43
CA PHE A 2 -1.33 8.84 -1.00
C PHE A 2 -1.83 7.45 -1.43
N VAL A 3 -1.63 6.41 -0.61
CA VAL A 3 -2.15 5.05 -0.90
C VAL A 3 -3.65 4.92 -0.62
N CYS A 4 -4.11 5.33 0.56
CA CYS A 4 -5.48 5.03 1.03
C CYS A 4 -6.27 6.24 1.54
N SER A 5 -5.77 7.45 1.31
CA SER A 5 -6.39 8.73 1.72
C SER A 5 -6.57 8.92 3.23
N ASP A 6 -6.06 8.01 4.07
CA ASP A 6 -6.03 8.17 5.52
C ASP A 6 -5.03 9.26 5.96
N ARG A 7 -5.16 9.73 7.20
CA ARG A 7 -4.25 10.72 7.79
C ARG A 7 -2.81 10.20 7.75
N SER A 8 -1.91 10.99 7.15
CA SER A 8 -0.48 10.64 7.09
C SER A 8 0.19 10.89 8.44
N SER A 9 1.19 10.08 8.75
CA SER A 9 2.08 10.24 9.90
C SER A 9 3.48 10.76 9.50
N GLY A 10 3.67 11.14 8.22
CA GLY A 10 4.96 11.56 7.67
C GLY A 10 5.28 10.88 6.34
N TYR A 11 6.51 11.11 5.86
CA TYR A 11 7.06 10.45 4.69
C TYR A 11 7.67 9.10 5.11
N HIS A 12 7.23 8.03 4.44
CA HIS A 12 7.80 6.70 4.61
C HIS A 12 8.01 6.10 3.23
N TYR A 13 9.19 5.52 2.99
CA TYR A 13 9.52 4.91 1.69
C TYR A 13 9.35 5.89 0.52
N GLY A 14 9.77 7.15 0.70
CA GLY A 14 9.66 8.21 -0.33
C GLY A 14 8.30 8.91 -0.44
N VAL A 15 7.25 8.45 0.27
CA VAL A 15 5.88 8.94 0.07
C VAL A 15 5.17 9.30 1.37
N SER A 16 4.40 10.39 1.37
CA SER A 16 3.47 10.74 2.45
C SER A 16 2.44 9.63 2.68
N SER A 17 2.59 8.88 3.77
CA SER A 17 1.78 7.69 4.06
C SER A 17 1.36 7.60 5.52
N CYS A 18 0.40 6.73 5.82
CA CYS A 18 -0.04 6.42 7.18
C CYS A 18 0.72 5.19 7.71
N GLU A 19 0.76 5.01 9.04
CA GLU A 19 1.43 3.87 9.68
C GLU A 19 0.95 2.50 9.15
N GLY A 20 -0.35 2.40 8.80
CA GLY A 20 -0.92 1.19 8.23
C GLY A 20 -0.33 0.82 6.86
N CYS A 21 -0.12 1.80 5.98
CA CYS A 21 0.46 1.53 4.64
C CYS A 21 1.98 1.40 4.70
N LYS A 22 2.66 2.18 5.54
CA LYS A 22 4.08 2.00 5.89
C LYS A 22 4.36 0.57 6.35
N GLY A 23 3.65 0.10 7.38
CA GLY A 23 3.86 -1.23 7.94
C GLY A 23 3.50 -2.36 6.97
N PHE A 24 2.45 -2.16 6.17
CA PHE A 24 2.09 -3.10 5.11
C PHE A 24 3.21 -3.22 4.07
N PHE A 25 3.65 -2.09 3.48
CA PHE A 25 4.72 -2.06 2.48
C PHE A 25 6.00 -2.70 3.00
N ARG A 26 6.45 -2.31 4.21
CA ARG A 26 7.63 -2.89 4.87
C ARG A 26 7.59 -4.42 4.90
N ARG A 27 6.49 -5.00 5.39
CA ARG A 27 6.35 -6.46 5.51
C ARG A 27 6.29 -7.14 4.15
N SER A 28 5.60 -6.52 3.18
CA SER A 28 5.48 -7.07 1.83
C SER A 28 6.84 -7.17 1.14
N ILE A 29 7.67 -6.14 1.24
CA ILE A 29 9.01 -6.14 0.64
C ILE A 29 9.98 -7.03 1.43
N GLN A 30 10.02 -6.95 2.75
CA GLN A 30 10.97 -7.74 3.57
C GLN A 30 10.75 -9.26 3.44
N LYS A 31 9.50 -9.69 3.24
CA LYS A 31 9.16 -11.11 3.09
C LYS A 31 8.96 -11.54 1.65
N ASN A 32 9.28 -10.68 0.66
CA ASN A 32 9.04 -10.94 -0.76
C ASN A 32 7.63 -11.47 -1.03
N MET A 33 6.62 -10.84 -0.42
CA MET A 33 5.24 -11.32 -0.49
C MET A 33 4.71 -11.20 -1.91
N VAL A 34 4.17 -12.30 -2.44
CA VAL A 34 3.42 -12.33 -3.69
C VAL A 34 1.94 -12.42 -3.35
N TYR A 35 1.17 -11.40 -3.73
CA TYR A 35 -0.28 -11.38 -3.52
C TYR A 35 -1.01 -11.63 -4.84
N THR A 36 -2.23 -12.16 -4.74
CA THR A 36 -3.12 -12.35 -5.89
C THR A 36 -4.37 -11.50 -5.71
N CYS A 37 -4.82 -10.85 -6.78
CA CYS A 37 -6.16 -10.24 -6.80
C CYS A 37 -7.17 -11.27 -7.32
N HIS A 38 -8.30 -11.40 -6.62
CA HIS A 38 -9.42 -12.27 -7.03
C HIS A 38 -10.54 -11.50 -7.75
N ARG A 39 -10.20 -10.34 -8.32
CA ARG A 39 -11.08 -9.47 -9.12
C ARG A 39 -10.29 -9.00 -10.34
N GLU A 40 -10.60 -7.82 -10.86
CA GLU A 40 -10.00 -7.25 -12.08
C GLU A 40 -8.71 -6.44 -11.82
N ARG A 41 -8.01 -6.67 -10.69
CA ARG A 41 -6.76 -5.95 -10.34
C ARG A 41 -6.92 -4.42 -10.27
N ASN A 42 -8.13 -3.92 -10.08
CA ASN A 42 -8.51 -2.50 -10.04
C ASN A 42 -9.25 -2.13 -8.72
N CYS A 43 -9.04 -2.89 -7.64
CA CYS A 43 -9.75 -2.66 -6.39
C CYS A 43 -9.47 -1.25 -5.85
N GLN A 44 -10.54 -0.52 -5.51
CA GLN A 44 -10.42 0.76 -4.82
C GLN A 44 -9.73 0.58 -3.46
N ILE A 45 -8.80 1.47 -3.17
CA ILE A 45 -8.00 1.47 -1.93
C ILE A 45 -8.24 2.80 -1.20
N ASP A 46 -9.04 2.73 -0.14
CA ASP A 46 -9.31 3.82 0.80
C ASP A 46 -9.13 3.34 2.26
N LYS A 47 -9.41 4.20 3.24
CA LYS A 47 -9.24 3.89 4.67
C LYS A 47 -10.02 2.64 5.11
N VAL A 48 -11.21 2.42 4.57
CA VAL A 48 -12.14 1.33 4.91
C VAL A 48 -11.82 0.07 4.10
N THR A 49 -11.48 0.22 2.83
CA THR A 49 -11.36 -0.89 1.88
C THR A 49 -9.94 -1.42 1.68
N ARG A 50 -8.90 -0.71 2.15
CA ARG A 50 -7.48 -1.06 1.93
C ARG A 50 -7.07 -2.49 2.29
N ASN A 51 -7.78 -3.17 3.19
CA ASN A 51 -7.46 -4.55 3.57
C ASN A 51 -8.17 -5.61 2.71
N ARG A 52 -9.11 -5.23 1.84
CA ARG A 52 -9.89 -6.16 1.00
C ARG A 52 -9.06 -6.83 -0.10
N CYS A 53 -7.98 -6.19 -0.56
CA CYS A 53 -7.11 -6.75 -1.59
C CYS A 53 -5.67 -6.29 -1.38
N GLN A 54 -4.81 -7.21 -0.92
CA GLN A 54 -3.39 -6.92 -0.67
C GLN A 54 -2.62 -6.67 -1.98
N PHE A 55 -2.98 -7.35 -3.08
CA PHE A 55 -2.38 -7.12 -4.39
C PHE A 55 -2.57 -5.67 -4.83
N CYS A 56 -3.81 -5.18 -4.93
CA CYS A 56 -4.07 -3.82 -5.40
C CYS A 56 -3.51 -2.77 -4.43
N ARG A 57 -3.49 -3.07 -3.12
CA ARG A 57 -2.86 -2.19 -2.14
C ARG A 57 -1.35 -2.06 -2.35
N LEU A 58 -0.64 -3.17 -2.55
CA LEU A 58 0.80 -3.18 -2.78
C LEU A 58 1.13 -2.55 -4.14
N GLN A 59 0.34 -2.84 -5.15
CA GLN A 59 0.47 -2.26 -6.48
C GLN A 59 0.28 -0.74 -6.43
N LYS A 60 -0.71 -0.24 -5.68
CA LYS A 60 -0.90 1.20 -5.45
C LYS A 60 0.23 1.84 -4.65
N CYS A 61 0.84 1.13 -3.68
CA CYS A 61 2.05 1.62 -3.00
C CYS A 61 3.16 1.95 -4.02
N PHE A 62 3.44 1.05 -4.95
CA PHE A 62 4.42 1.31 -6.01
C PHE A 62 4.00 2.42 -6.96
N GLN A 63 2.72 2.45 -7.37
CA GLN A 63 2.21 3.51 -8.27
C GLN A 63 2.38 4.92 -7.70
N VAL A 64 2.23 5.10 -6.39
CA VAL A 64 2.43 6.40 -5.74
C VAL A 64 3.89 6.71 -5.43
N GLY A 65 4.82 5.84 -5.82
CA GLY A 65 6.26 6.04 -5.69
C GLY A 65 6.89 5.46 -4.42
N MET A 66 6.26 4.50 -3.73
CA MET A 66 6.93 3.85 -2.60
C MET A 66 8.11 2.99 -3.07
N SER A 67 9.30 3.26 -2.54
CA SER A 67 10.52 2.50 -2.83
C SER A 67 11.19 1.99 -1.54
N LYS A 68 11.92 0.87 -1.66
CA LYS A 68 12.79 0.36 -0.59
C LYS A 68 14.11 1.15 -0.51
N GLU A 69 14.48 1.77 -1.63
CA GLU A 69 15.69 2.59 -1.79
C GLU A 69 15.53 3.97 -1.14
#